data_AF-A0A7J0GZM1-F1
#
_entry.id   AF-A0A7J0GZM1-F1
#
_cell.length_a   1.000
_cell.length_b   1.000
_cell.length_c   1.000
_cell.angle_alpha   90.00
_cell.angle_beta   90.00
_cell.angle_gamma   90.00
#
_symmetry.space_group_name_H-M   'P 1'
#
loop_
_entity.id
_entity.type
_entity.pdbx_description
1 polymer ?
#
loop_
_entity_poly.entity_id
_entity_poly.type
_entity_poly.pdbx_seq_one_letter_code
_entity_poly.pdbx_strand_id
1 'polypeptide(L)'
;MGAAAVGGGAKGRKEREKEKERTKLRERHRRAITSRMLAGLRQYGNFPLPARADMNDVLAALARESGWTVEPDGTTYRSSPPPSQMGVFPVRSVGSPLSAGSLKNCSMKASLDCQPSILRIEESLSPASLDSIVVAERDTKSEKYTSASPINSPECLGADQLMDDVGSRVHGADFTGTPYVPVYVMLAASVITNLCQLIDPEGVRQELRHLKSLHVDGVVVDCWWGIVEGWSPQKYEWSGYRELFTIIREFQLKLQVVVAFHEFGGSDSRDVLISLPQWVLEIGKENPDIFFTDREGRRNTECLSWGIDKERVLKGRTGIEVYFDFMRSFRSEFDDLFTEGLISAVEIGLGASGELKYPSFSERMGWRYPGIGEFQCYDKYSQQNLRKAAKLRGHSFWARGPDNAGQYNSRPHETGFFCERGDYDSYYGRFFLHWYAQSLIDHADNVLYLASLAFEDTRLVVKIPAVYWWYKTTSHAAELTAGYYNPTNQDGYAPVFEILKKHSVTMKFVWSGLQVPCQETDEALADPEGLSWQLLNSAWDRGLTVAGQNADPCYDRGGYMRIVEIAKPRNDPDHRHFLFFVHQQPSSFAQGTICLPELDYFVKSMHGMT
;
A
#
# COMPACT_ATOMS: atom_id res chain seq x y z
N MET A 1 -70.77 -23.26 -5.51
CA MET A 1 -70.38 -21.84 -5.31
C MET A 1 -69.21 -21.83 -4.34
N GLY A 2 -68.09 -21.15 -4.51
CA GLY A 2 -67.58 -20.20 -5.49
C GLY A 2 -66.10 -19.95 -5.15
N ALA A 3 -65.33 -19.56 -6.17
CA ALA A 3 -63.87 -19.49 -6.19
C ALA A 3 -63.24 -18.36 -5.35
N ALA A 4 -61.96 -18.50 -5.00
CA ALA A 4 -60.98 -17.41 -5.01
C ALA A 4 -59.53 -17.95 -4.97
N ALA A 5 -58.95 -18.12 -6.16
CA ALA A 5 -57.51 -18.04 -6.37
C ALA A 5 -57.16 -16.59 -6.79
N VAL A 6 -55.87 -16.27 -6.79
CA VAL A 6 -55.18 -15.11 -7.41
C VAL A 6 -54.71 -14.03 -6.44
N GLY A 7 -53.41 -14.11 -6.09
CA GLY A 7 -52.65 -13.00 -5.46
C GLY A 7 -51.15 -12.96 -5.81
N GLY A 8 -50.55 -14.02 -6.38
CA GLY A 8 -49.09 -14.09 -6.61
C GLY A 8 -48.58 -13.72 -8.01
N GLY A 9 -49.46 -13.60 -9.01
CA GLY A 9 -49.04 -13.55 -10.43
C GLY A 9 -48.45 -12.21 -10.92
N ALA A 10 -48.76 -11.10 -10.25
CA ALA A 10 -48.40 -9.76 -10.76
C ALA A 10 -46.93 -9.37 -10.48
N LYS A 11 -46.37 -9.81 -9.35
CA LYS A 11 -45.01 -9.44 -8.91
C LYS A 11 -43.93 -10.16 -9.73
N GLY A 12 -44.08 -11.47 -9.93
CA GLY A 12 -43.17 -12.28 -10.74
C GLY A 12 -43.22 -11.96 -12.25
N ARG A 13 -44.38 -11.54 -12.78
CA ARG A 13 -44.49 -11.10 -14.18
C ARG A 13 -43.74 -9.78 -14.42
N LYS A 14 -43.82 -8.84 -13.46
CA LYS A 14 -43.14 -7.54 -13.52
C LYS A 14 -41.63 -7.67 -13.37
N GLU A 15 -41.14 -8.60 -12.55
CA GLU A 15 -39.70 -8.92 -12.47
C GLU A 15 -39.17 -9.60 -13.74
N ARG A 16 -39.92 -10.55 -14.30
CA ARG A 16 -39.55 -11.22 -15.56
C ARG A 16 -39.52 -10.25 -16.75
N GLU A 17 -40.38 -9.23 -16.77
CA GLU A 17 -40.31 -8.16 -17.78
C GLU A 17 -39.10 -7.25 -17.58
N LYS A 18 -38.78 -6.88 -16.34
CA LYS A 18 -37.57 -6.10 -16.02
C LYS A 18 -36.29 -6.85 -16.41
N GLU A 19 -36.24 -8.16 -16.20
CA GLU A 19 -35.11 -9.00 -16.60
C GLU A 19 -34.97 -9.11 -18.13
N LYS A 20 -36.08 -9.26 -18.86
CA LYS A 20 -36.09 -9.22 -20.33
C LYS A 20 -35.57 -7.89 -20.86
N GLU A 21 -35.95 -6.76 -20.25
CA GLU A 21 -35.43 -5.44 -20.63
C GLU A 21 -33.95 -5.30 -20.32
N ARG A 22 -33.46 -5.81 -19.18
CA ARG A 22 -32.01 -5.85 -18.86
C ARG A 22 -31.23 -6.68 -19.87
N THR A 23 -31.76 -7.80 -20.34
CA THR A 23 -31.11 -8.64 -21.35
C THR A 23 -31.12 -7.97 -22.73
N LYS A 24 -32.20 -7.30 -23.12
CA LYS A 24 -32.23 -6.47 -24.34
C LYS A 24 -31.22 -5.32 -24.28
N LEU A 25 -31.08 -4.67 -23.12
CA LEU A 25 -30.11 -3.58 -22.93
C LEU A 25 -28.67 -4.09 -23.06
N ARG A 26 -28.35 -5.22 -22.42
CA ARG A 26 -27.04 -5.88 -22.55
C ARG A 26 -26.73 -6.24 -24.00
N GLU A 27 -27.71 -6.76 -24.73
CA GLU A 27 -27.53 -7.12 -26.14
C GLU A 27 -27.35 -5.90 -27.05
N ARG A 28 -28.11 -4.80 -26.81
CA ARG A 28 -27.91 -3.52 -27.52
C ARG A 28 -26.53 -2.93 -27.23
N HIS A 29 -26.09 -2.99 -25.98
CA HIS A 29 -24.77 -2.51 -25.58
C HIS A 29 -23.66 -3.33 -26.24
N ARG A 30 -23.78 -4.66 -26.25
CA ARG A 30 -22.86 -5.57 -26.94
C ARG A 30 -22.75 -5.22 -28.44
N ARG A 31 -23.88 -5.07 -29.13
CA ARG A 31 -23.91 -4.67 -30.56
C ARG A 31 -23.31 -3.29 -30.80
N ALA A 32 -23.55 -2.34 -29.89
CA ALA A 32 -23.00 -0.99 -30.00
C ALA A 32 -21.48 -0.95 -29.78
N ILE A 33 -20.93 -1.83 -28.93
CA ILE A 33 -19.47 -1.99 -28.76
C ILE A 33 -18.88 -2.62 -30.02
N THR A 34 -19.43 -3.74 -30.50
CA THR A 34 -18.94 -4.42 -31.70
C THR A 34 -18.96 -3.49 -32.91
N SER A 35 -20.03 -2.71 -33.11
CA SER A 35 -20.11 -1.72 -34.19
C SER A 35 -19.05 -0.63 -34.08
N ARG A 36 -18.72 -0.17 -32.86
CA ARG A 36 -17.67 0.85 -32.63
C ARG A 36 -16.28 0.28 -32.87
N MET A 37 -16.02 -0.96 -32.45
CA MET A 37 -14.75 -1.65 -32.75
C MET A 37 -14.54 -1.84 -34.25
N LEU A 38 -15.56 -2.33 -34.97
CA LEU A 38 -15.48 -2.51 -36.44
C LEU A 38 -15.29 -1.19 -37.18
N ALA A 39 -15.93 -0.10 -36.72
CA ALA A 39 -15.72 1.23 -37.27
C ALA A 39 -14.29 1.73 -37.02
N GLY A 40 -13.75 1.51 -35.82
CA GLY A 40 -12.37 1.86 -35.47
C GLY A 40 -11.34 1.08 -36.30
N LEU A 41 -11.55 -0.22 -36.52
CA LEU A 41 -10.66 -1.05 -37.34
C LEU A 41 -10.60 -0.57 -38.80
N ARG A 42 -11.72 -0.10 -39.36
CA ARG A 42 -11.74 0.51 -40.70
C ARG A 42 -11.02 1.86 -40.76
N GLN A 43 -11.21 2.69 -39.74
CA GLN A 43 -10.72 4.07 -39.75
C GLN A 43 -9.23 4.16 -39.40
N TYR A 44 -8.73 3.28 -38.53
CA TYR A 44 -7.39 3.41 -37.96
C TYR A 44 -6.51 2.16 -38.13
N GLY A 45 -7.07 1.01 -38.50
CA GLY A 45 -6.35 -0.27 -38.54
C GLY A 45 -5.80 -0.69 -39.91
N ASN A 46 -5.97 0.11 -40.97
CA ASN A 46 -5.60 -0.25 -42.35
C ASN A 46 -6.19 -1.58 -42.87
N PHE A 47 -7.23 -2.12 -42.22
CA PHE A 47 -7.91 -3.33 -42.69
C PHE A 47 -8.96 -2.99 -43.75
N PRO A 48 -8.92 -3.60 -44.95
CA PRO A 48 -9.93 -3.41 -45.99
C PRO A 48 -11.21 -4.19 -45.64
N LEU A 49 -11.98 -3.71 -44.66
CA LEU A 49 -13.23 -4.34 -44.22
C LEU A 49 -14.45 -3.72 -44.93
N PRO A 50 -15.39 -4.53 -45.47
CA PRO A 50 -16.63 -4.04 -46.07
C PRO A 50 -17.48 -3.20 -45.11
N ALA A 51 -18.36 -2.34 -45.64
CA ALA A 51 -19.23 -1.47 -44.82
C ALA A 51 -20.12 -2.22 -43.81
N ARG A 52 -20.43 -3.49 -44.09
CA ARG A 52 -21.18 -4.41 -43.20
C ARG A 52 -20.37 -5.66 -42.85
N ALA A 53 -19.08 -5.48 -42.56
CA ALA A 53 -18.21 -6.57 -42.17
C ALA A 53 -18.74 -7.35 -40.95
N ASP A 54 -18.64 -8.67 -40.99
CA ASP A 54 -18.91 -9.57 -39.86
C ASP A 54 -17.59 -10.06 -39.21
N MET A 55 -17.69 -11.02 -38.28
CA MET A 55 -16.51 -11.55 -37.58
C MET A 55 -15.55 -12.29 -38.52
N ASN A 56 -16.07 -12.94 -39.56
CA ASN A 56 -15.26 -13.72 -40.50
C ASN A 56 -14.45 -12.79 -41.42
N ASP A 57 -15.02 -11.65 -41.80
CA ASP A 57 -14.30 -10.62 -42.55
C ASP A 57 -13.10 -10.06 -41.78
N VAL A 58 -13.25 -9.89 -40.46
CA VAL A 58 -12.18 -9.44 -39.57
C VAL A 58 -11.08 -10.49 -39.47
N LEU A 59 -11.46 -11.76 -39.26
CA LEU A 59 -10.50 -12.87 -39.19
C LEU A 59 -9.74 -13.03 -40.51
N ALA A 60 -10.42 -12.91 -41.65
CA ALA A 60 -9.78 -12.96 -42.97
C ALA A 60 -8.78 -11.80 -43.17
N ALA A 61 -9.11 -10.60 -42.68
CA ALA A 61 -8.22 -9.44 -42.77
C ALA A 61 -6.96 -9.60 -41.90
N LEU A 62 -7.11 -10.13 -40.67
CA LEU A 62 -5.99 -10.43 -39.76
C LEU A 62 -5.09 -11.57 -40.29
N ALA A 63 -5.69 -12.59 -40.88
CA ALA A 63 -4.96 -13.68 -41.52
C ALA A 63 -4.10 -13.15 -42.69
N ARG A 64 -4.65 -12.26 -43.52
CA ARG A 64 -3.87 -11.60 -44.59
C ARG A 64 -2.72 -10.74 -44.07
N GLU A 65 -2.95 -9.98 -43.01
CA GLU A 65 -1.89 -9.16 -42.38
C GLU A 65 -0.75 -10.05 -41.82
N SER A 66 -1.09 -11.21 -41.28
CA SER A 66 -0.11 -12.19 -40.77
C SER A 66 0.51 -13.08 -41.86
N GLY A 67 0.34 -12.72 -43.14
CA GLY A 67 0.99 -13.35 -44.28
C GLY A 67 0.33 -14.64 -44.77
N TRP A 68 -0.95 -14.85 -44.47
CA TRP A 68 -1.74 -15.95 -45.01
C TRP A 68 -2.55 -15.50 -46.24
N THR A 69 -2.66 -16.38 -47.23
CA THR A 69 -3.63 -16.21 -48.31
C THR A 69 -4.97 -16.76 -47.83
N VAL A 70 -6.04 -15.95 -47.94
CA VAL A 70 -7.41 -16.32 -47.58
C VAL A 70 -8.28 -16.21 -48.83
N GLU A 71 -8.77 -17.34 -49.32
CA GLU A 71 -9.65 -17.43 -50.48
C GLU A 71 -11.10 -17.02 -50.13
N PRO A 72 -11.94 -16.65 -51.13
CA PRO A 72 -13.32 -16.25 -50.90
C PRO A 72 -14.21 -17.32 -50.26
N ASP A 73 -13.83 -18.59 -50.35
CA ASP A 73 -14.53 -19.72 -49.73
C ASP A 73 -14.13 -19.96 -48.25
N GLY A 74 -13.19 -19.16 -47.72
CA GLY A 74 -12.67 -19.27 -46.37
C GLY A 74 -11.43 -20.16 -46.22
N THR A 75 -10.91 -20.73 -47.30
CA THR A 75 -9.68 -21.55 -47.27
C THR A 75 -8.45 -20.68 -46.99
N THR A 76 -7.64 -21.06 -46.01
CA THR A 76 -6.43 -20.31 -45.61
C THR A 76 -5.16 -21.14 -45.75
N TYR A 77 -4.13 -20.61 -46.43
CA TYR A 77 -2.82 -21.26 -46.58
C TYR A 77 -1.66 -20.27 -46.60
N ARG A 78 -0.43 -20.76 -46.39
CA ARG A 78 0.80 -19.96 -46.37
C ARG A 78 1.79 -20.50 -47.39
N SER A 79 2.20 -19.68 -48.36
CA SER A 79 3.18 -20.10 -49.37
C SER A 79 4.59 -20.17 -48.75
N SER A 80 5.18 -21.37 -48.70
CA SER A 80 6.59 -21.57 -48.39
C SER A 80 7.47 -21.37 -49.64
N PRO A 81 8.70 -20.82 -49.53
CA PRO A 81 9.64 -20.81 -50.66
C PRO A 81 10.18 -22.23 -50.93
N PRO A 82 10.59 -22.57 -52.17
CA PRO A 82 11.08 -23.91 -52.49
C PRO A 82 12.48 -24.17 -51.90
N PRO A 83 12.84 -25.44 -51.63
CA PRO A 83 14.11 -25.78 -50.99
C PRO A 83 15.26 -25.79 -52.00
N SER A 84 16.27 -24.94 -51.81
CA SER A 84 17.53 -24.99 -52.54
C SER A 84 18.56 -25.91 -51.85
N GLN A 85 19.25 -26.68 -52.69
CA GLN A 85 20.09 -27.84 -52.41
C GLN A 85 21.38 -27.58 -51.62
N MET A 86 21.90 -28.68 -51.05
CA MET A 86 23.19 -28.85 -50.36
C MET A 86 24.41 -28.23 -51.05
N GLY A 87 25.38 -27.75 -50.24
CA GLY A 87 26.75 -27.46 -50.70
C GLY A 87 27.74 -26.97 -49.62
N VAL A 88 28.36 -27.91 -48.91
CA VAL A 88 29.79 -28.00 -48.51
C VAL A 88 30.52 -26.77 -47.88
N PHE A 89 30.99 -26.95 -46.64
CA PHE A 89 32.07 -26.16 -45.99
C PHE A 89 33.47 -26.56 -46.52
N PRO A 90 34.51 -25.69 -46.48
CA PRO A 90 35.49 -25.79 -45.37
C PRO A 90 36.26 -24.51 -44.92
N VAL A 91 36.38 -24.36 -43.59
CA VAL A 91 37.59 -24.23 -42.70
C VAL A 91 38.77 -23.28 -43.03
N ARG A 92 39.11 -22.43 -42.01
CA ARG A 92 40.41 -21.88 -41.49
C ARG A 92 40.44 -20.34 -41.41
N SER A 93 41.16 -19.64 -40.52
CA SER A 93 41.80 -19.83 -39.20
C SER A 93 42.49 -18.50 -38.83
N VAL A 94 42.52 -18.12 -37.53
CA VAL A 94 43.48 -17.22 -36.82
C VAL A 94 43.56 -15.70 -37.16
N GLY A 95 43.47 -14.87 -36.10
CA GLY A 95 44.40 -13.75 -35.87
C GLY A 95 43.80 -12.40 -35.42
N SER A 96 43.98 -12.03 -34.15
CA SER A 96 44.04 -10.61 -33.70
C SER A 96 45.40 -10.00 -34.09
N PRO A 97 45.56 -8.66 -34.26
CA PRO A 97 45.86 -7.78 -33.11
C PRO A 97 45.40 -6.30 -33.24
N LEU A 98 45.75 -5.53 -32.21
CA LEU A 98 45.46 -4.12 -31.90
C LEU A 98 46.26 -3.05 -32.70
N SER A 99 45.72 -1.83 -32.65
CA SER A 99 46.39 -0.49 -32.49
C SER A 99 46.46 0.52 -33.65
N ALA A 100 45.80 1.66 -33.39
CA ALA A 100 46.22 3.07 -33.48
C ALA A 100 46.60 3.75 -34.83
N GLY A 101 46.02 4.94 -35.07
CA GLY A 101 46.57 5.95 -36.01
C GLY A 101 45.66 7.11 -36.46
N SER A 102 45.61 8.20 -35.67
CA SER A 102 45.73 9.64 -36.07
C SER A 102 44.79 10.36 -37.08
N LEU A 103 44.16 11.46 -36.59
CA LEU A 103 43.96 12.85 -37.14
C LEU A 103 43.41 13.04 -38.59
N LYS A 104 42.51 13.99 -38.94
CA LYS A 104 42.42 15.43 -38.65
C LYS A 104 41.13 16.08 -39.22
N ASN A 105 40.79 17.26 -38.66
CA ASN A 105 39.68 18.19 -38.90
C ASN A 105 39.34 18.64 -40.34
N CYS A 106 38.12 19.17 -40.52
CA CYS A 106 37.88 20.48 -41.16
C CYS A 106 36.61 21.18 -40.62
N SER A 107 36.72 22.50 -40.43
CA SER A 107 35.73 23.47 -39.94
C SER A 107 35.59 24.58 -40.98
N MET A 108 34.41 25.19 -41.12
CA MET A 108 34.26 26.57 -41.62
C MET A 108 33.13 27.30 -40.88
N LYS A 109 33.37 28.59 -40.60
CA LYS A 109 32.53 29.55 -39.87
C LYS A 109 32.59 30.91 -40.59
N ALA A 110 31.64 31.79 -40.24
CA ALA A 110 31.53 33.27 -40.42
C ALA A 110 30.56 33.73 -41.55
N SER A 111 29.79 34.84 -41.45
CA SER A 111 29.77 35.97 -40.50
C SER A 111 28.50 36.86 -40.60
N LEU A 112 28.14 37.48 -39.46
CA LEU A 112 27.67 38.86 -39.13
C LEU A 112 26.47 39.64 -39.76
N ASP A 113 25.77 40.31 -38.82
CA ASP A 113 25.11 41.63 -38.76
C ASP A 113 23.71 41.94 -39.35
N CYS A 114 22.78 42.36 -38.47
CA CYS A 114 22.26 43.75 -38.38
C CYS A 114 21.17 43.95 -37.28
N GLN A 115 21.30 45.04 -36.52
CA GLN A 115 20.27 45.85 -35.82
C GLN A 115 20.36 47.27 -36.45
N PRO A 116 19.44 48.28 -36.29
CA PRO A 116 18.55 48.55 -35.13
C PRO A 116 17.15 49.16 -35.46
N SER A 117 16.29 49.39 -34.44
CA SER A 117 15.71 50.73 -34.13
C SER A 117 14.82 50.75 -32.88
N ILE A 118 14.94 51.89 -32.19
CA ILE A 118 14.44 52.33 -30.88
C ILE A 118 12.99 52.86 -30.98
N LEU A 119 12.17 52.68 -29.93
CA LEU A 119 11.41 53.77 -29.31
C LEU A 119 11.02 53.40 -27.85
N ARG A 120 11.44 54.28 -26.93
CA ARG A 120 11.14 54.32 -25.50
C ARG A 120 9.71 54.83 -25.27
N ILE A 121 9.02 54.33 -24.25
CA ILE A 121 8.31 55.16 -23.27
C ILE A 121 8.54 54.54 -21.89
N GLU A 122 9.06 55.40 -21.02
CA GLU A 122 9.29 55.28 -19.59
C GLU A 122 8.05 55.84 -18.89
N GLU A 123 7.55 55.20 -17.84
CA GLU A 123 7.17 55.87 -16.58
C GLU A 123 6.58 54.86 -15.58
N SER A 124 7.31 54.76 -14.46
CA SER A 124 6.82 54.41 -13.13
C SER A 124 5.50 55.11 -12.79
N LEU A 125 4.67 54.49 -11.94
CA LEU A 125 4.15 55.10 -10.71
C LEU A 125 3.35 54.05 -9.90
N SER A 126 3.68 53.94 -8.61
CA SER A 126 2.85 53.28 -7.60
C SER A 126 1.49 53.98 -7.44
N PRO A 127 0.58 53.41 -6.63
CA PRO A 127 0.30 54.14 -5.39
C PRO A 127 0.22 53.24 -4.16
N ALA A 128 0.59 53.84 -3.03
CA ALA A 128 0.33 53.37 -1.68
C ALA A 128 -0.85 54.16 -1.06
N SER A 129 -1.53 53.51 -0.12
CA SER A 129 -2.11 54.05 1.13
C SER A 129 -3.33 55.00 1.09
N LEU A 130 -4.40 54.59 1.78
CA LEU A 130 -4.99 55.13 3.04
C LEU A 130 -6.33 54.38 3.24
N ASP A 131 -6.73 53.89 4.42
CA ASP A 131 -7.07 54.73 5.58
C ASP A 131 -7.02 53.97 6.92
N SER A 132 -6.71 54.72 7.97
CA SER A 132 -6.58 54.30 9.36
C SER A 132 -7.84 54.61 10.17
N ILE A 133 -8.17 53.78 11.17
CA ILE A 133 -8.74 54.29 12.43
C ILE A 133 -7.91 53.73 13.60
N VAL A 134 -7.40 54.69 14.36
CA VAL A 134 -6.58 54.60 15.56
C VAL A 134 -7.48 54.45 16.78
N VAL A 135 -7.15 53.56 17.73
CA VAL A 135 -7.21 53.88 19.18
C VAL A 135 -6.07 53.18 19.90
N ALA A 136 -5.36 53.97 20.70
CA ALA A 136 -4.11 53.66 21.37
C ALA A 136 -4.25 52.91 22.71
N GLU A 137 -3.12 52.29 23.04
CA GLU A 137 -2.53 51.81 24.30
C GLU A 137 -3.16 52.19 25.65
N ARG A 138 -3.00 51.28 26.62
CA ARG A 138 -2.48 51.61 27.95
C ARG A 138 -1.85 50.41 28.65
N ASP A 139 -0.56 50.58 28.98
CA ASP A 139 0.16 49.90 30.05
C ASP A 139 -0.49 50.15 31.42
N THR A 140 -0.35 49.22 32.37
CA THR A 140 -0.02 49.53 33.79
C THR A 140 0.31 48.27 34.61
N LYS A 141 1.34 48.41 35.43
CA LYS A 141 1.91 47.46 36.42
C LYS A 141 1.10 47.40 37.73
N SER A 142 1.12 46.20 38.32
CA SER A 142 1.38 45.85 39.74
C SER A 142 0.43 46.27 40.89
N GLU A 143 0.35 45.33 41.84
CA GLU A 143 0.07 45.43 43.29
C GLU A 143 -1.31 45.00 43.86
N LYS A 144 -1.27 43.80 44.46
CA LYS A 144 -1.77 43.39 45.79
C LYS A 144 -2.72 44.35 46.53
N TYR A 145 -3.88 43.83 46.92
CA TYR A 145 -4.38 43.95 48.30
C TYR A 145 -5.11 42.67 48.75
N THR A 146 -4.62 42.13 49.86
CA THR A 146 -5.22 41.11 50.73
C THR A 146 -6.31 41.72 51.62
N SER A 147 -7.40 40.99 51.82
CA SER A 147 -8.19 41.05 53.06
C SER A 147 -8.65 39.65 53.44
N ALA A 148 -8.08 39.15 54.53
CA ALA A 148 -8.50 37.98 55.30
C ALA A 148 -9.74 38.36 56.16
N SER A 149 -10.54 37.50 56.79
CA SER A 149 -10.35 36.22 57.50
C SER A 149 -11.76 35.64 57.85
N PRO A 150 -11.95 34.68 58.78
CA PRO A 150 -11.69 33.23 58.68
C PRO A 150 -12.89 32.39 59.22
N ILE A 151 -12.79 31.05 59.21
CA ILE A 151 -13.12 30.12 60.34
C ILE A 151 -13.28 28.67 59.82
N ASN A 152 -12.34 27.82 60.27
CA ASN A 152 -12.35 26.36 60.54
C ASN A 152 -12.61 25.40 59.35
N SER A 153 -11.81 24.36 59.07
CA SER A 153 -10.96 23.49 59.91
C SER A 153 -9.97 22.68 59.02
N PRO A 154 -8.94 22.02 59.60
CA PRO A 154 -7.67 21.71 58.93
C PRO A 154 -7.60 20.29 58.36
N GLU A 155 -7.05 20.16 57.15
CA GLU A 155 -5.85 19.37 56.83
C GLU A 155 -5.71 19.33 55.30
N CYS A 156 -4.90 20.25 54.78
CA CYS A 156 -4.32 20.14 53.45
C CYS A 156 -3.30 18.99 53.48
N LEU A 157 -3.69 17.82 52.97
CA LEU A 157 -2.71 16.83 52.53
C LEU A 157 -2.26 17.23 51.13
N GLY A 158 -0.96 17.45 50.99
CA GLY A 158 -0.33 17.93 49.77
C GLY A 158 -0.54 16.99 48.59
N ALA A 159 -0.34 17.53 47.39
CA ALA A 159 -0.39 16.82 46.11
C ALA A 159 0.64 15.66 45.99
N ASP A 160 1.41 15.39 47.04
CA ASP A 160 2.32 14.24 47.18
C ASP A 160 1.66 13.00 47.80
N GLN A 161 0.36 13.01 48.12
CA GLN A 161 -0.39 11.83 48.59
C GLN A 161 -1.49 11.33 47.64
N LEU A 162 -1.63 11.97 46.46
CA LEU A 162 -2.40 11.42 45.33
C LEU A 162 -1.50 10.79 44.25
N MET A 163 -0.18 10.77 44.48
CA MET A 163 0.78 10.06 43.64
C MET A 163 1.25 8.73 44.25
N ASP A 164 0.80 8.38 45.46
CA ASP A 164 1.20 7.15 46.14
C ASP A 164 0.20 5.99 46.01
N ASP A 165 -0.85 6.16 45.18
CA ASP A 165 -1.80 5.08 44.83
C ASP A 165 -1.72 4.65 43.34
N VAL A 166 -0.73 5.19 42.60
CA VAL A 166 -0.35 4.77 41.24
C VAL A 166 0.96 3.95 41.22
N GLY A 167 1.63 3.84 42.38
CA GLY A 167 2.92 3.16 42.53
C GLY A 167 2.87 1.71 43.03
N SER A 168 1.71 1.17 43.41
CA SER A 168 1.62 -0.20 43.95
C SER A 168 0.31 -0.91 43.57
N ARG A 169 0.16 -1.19 42.28
CA ARG A 169 -0.67 -2.31 41.80
C ARG A 169 0.08 -3.14 40.76
N VAL A 170 1.14 -3.80 41.22
CA VAL A 170 1.55 -5.10 40.64
C VAL A 170 0.59 -6.16 41.19
N HIS A 171 -0.71 -5.96 40.97
CA HIS A 171 -1.67 -7.05 40.94
C HIS A 171 -1.77 -7.43 39.47
N GLY A 172 -1.32 -8.64 39.12
CA GLY A 172 -1.46 -9.17 37.77
C GLY A 172 -2.88 -8.87 37.27
N ALA A 173 -2.98 -8.04 36.24
CA ALA A 173 -4.27 -7.48 35.86
C ALA A 173 -5.14 -8.64 35.36
N ASP A 174 -6.13 -9.02 36.16
CA ASP A 174 -7.05 -10.09 35.79
C ASP A 174 -7.91 -9.59 34.62
N PHE A 175 -7.78 -10.25 33.46
CA PHE A 175 -8.58 -9.95 32.25
C PHE A 175 -9.79 -10.88 32.15
N THR A 176 -10.07 -11.68 33.18
CA THR A 176 -11.22 -12.58 33.22
C THR A 176 -12.53 -11.81 32.99
N GLY A 177 -13.34 -12.28 32.04
CA GLY A 177 -14.65 -11.69 31.72
C GLY A 177 -14.60 -10.46 30.81
N THR A 178 -13.43 -10.07 30.31
CA THR A 178 -13.30 -9.05 29.24
C THR A 178 -13.64 -9.64 27.86
N PRO A 179 -13.88 -8.82 26.82
CA PRO A 179 -14.19 -9.31 25.48
C PRO A 179 -13.14 -10.29 24.95
N TYR A 180 -13.62 -11.30 24.23
CA TYR A 180 -12.79 -12.28 23.55
C TYR A 180 -12.16 -11.66 22.30
N VAL A 181 -10.84 -11.59 22.25
CA VAL A 181 -10.10 -11.16 21.06
C VAL A 181 -9.34 -12.37 20.49
N PRO A 182 -9.72 -12.87 19.29
CA PRO A 182 -9.04 -13.97 18.63
C PRO A 182 -7.55 -13.66 18.40
N VAL A 183 -6.69 -14.64 18.63
CA VAL A 183 -5.24 -14.54 18.39
C VAL A 183 -4.86 -15.42 17.22
N TYR A 184 -4.21 -14.81 16.23
CA TYR A 184 -3.61 -15.49 15.09
C TYR A 184 -2.10 -15.43 15.19
N VAL A 185 -1.40 -16.43 14.66
CA VAL A 185 0.06 -16.46 14.64
C VAL A 185 0.56 -16.47 13.21
N MET A 186 1.49 -15.56 12.89
CA MET A 186 2.11 -15.49 11.57
C MET A 186 3.14 -16.61 11.43
N LEU A 187 2.97 -17.47 10.41
CA LEU A 187 3.97 -18.48 10.08
C LEU A 187 5.19 -17.84 9.42
N ALA A 188 6.31 -18.55 9.45
CA ALA A 188 7.55 -18.06 8.83
C ALA A 188 7.36 -17.70 7.35
N ALA A 189 7.79 -16.50 6.96
CA ALA A 189 7.71 -16.00 5.59
C ALA A 189 8.36 -16.94 4.55
N SER A 190 9.37 -17.71 4.97
CA SER A 190 10.14 -18.65 4.15
C SER A 190 9.61 -20.09 4.14
N VAL A 191 8.39 -20.34 4.64
CA VAL A 191 7.78 -21.69 4.68
C VAL A 191 7.59 -22.29 3.28
N ILE A 192 7.49 -21.46 2.24
CA ILE A 192 7.43 -21.87 0.83
C ILE A 192 8.72 -21.42 0.11
N THR A 193 9.34 -22.32 -0.66
CA THR A 193 10.51 -22.00 -1.50
C THR A 193 10.15 -21.14 -2.71
N ASN A 194 11.14 -20.52 -3.35
CA ASN A 194 10.99 -19.80 -4.62
C ASN A 194 10.50 -20.67 -5.80
N LEU A 195 10.45 -22.00 -5.63
CA LEU A 195 9.87 -22.94 -6.61
C LEU A 195 8.44 -23.35 -6.25
N CYS A 196 7.81 -22.66 -5.28
CA CYS A 196 6.49 -22.97 -4.75
C CYS A 196 6.39 -24.39 -4.16
N GLN A 197 7.40 -24.78 -3.39
CA GLN A 197 7.41 -26.06 -2.65
C GLN A 197 7.41 -25.80 -1.16
N LEU A 198 6.61 -26.56 -0.41
CA LEU A 198 6.56 -26.48 1.05
C LEU A 198 7.86 -27.01 1.68
N ILE A 199 8.47 -26.21 2.54
CA ILE A 199 9.66 -26.59 3.31
C ILE A 199 9.21 -27.31 4.58
N ASP A 200 9.86 -28.43 4.87
CA ASP A 200 9.68 -29.23 6.09
C ASP A 200 8.21 -29.39 6.55
N PRO A 201 7.37 -30.13 5.78
CA PRO A 201 5.97 -30.32 6.14
C PRO A 201 5.75 -30.92 7.54
N GLU A 202 6.70 -31.71 8.05
CA GLU A 202 6.59 -32.28 9.40
C GLU A 202 6.94 -31.26 10.49
N GLY A 203 7.95 -30.42 10.28
CA GLY A 203 8.23 -29.26 11.14
C GLY A 203 7.02 -28.34 11.26
N VAL A 204 6.35 -28.03 10.15
CA VAL A 204 5.10 -27.24 10.14
C VAL A 204 3.99 -27.95 10.94
N ARG A 205 3.80 -29.27 10.77
CA ARG A 205 2.83 -30.03 11.58
C ARG A 205 3.14 -29.96 13.07
N GLN A 206 4.42 -30.03 13.44
CA GLN A 206 4.84 -29.89 14.83
C GLN A 206 4.51 -28.49 15.33
N GLU A 207 4.88 -27.44 14.61
CA GLU A 207 4.56 -26.05 14.99
C GLU A 207 3.05 -25.85 15.19
N LEU A 208 2.22 -26.25 14.24
CA LEU A 208 0.76 -26.13 14.33
C LEU A 208 0.18 -26.92 15.51
N ARG A 209 0.74 -28.09 15.83
CA ARG A 209 0.35 -28.86 17.03
C ARG A 209 0.62 -28.07 18.31
N HIS A 210 1.75 -27.38 18.38
CA HIS A 210 2.08 -26.54 19.52
C HIS A 210 1.17 -25.31 19.60
N LEU A 211 0.95 -24.61 18.49
CA LEU A 211 0.04 -23.44 18.46
C LEU A 211 -1.38 -23.81 18.89
N LYS A 212 -1.87 -24.97 18.44
CA LYS A 212 -3.18 -25.50 18.87
C LYS A 212 -3.23 -25.81 20.37
N SER A 213 -2.13 -26.28 20.97
CA SER A 213 -2.06 -26.52 22.42
C SER A 213 -2.12 -25.23 23.26
N LEU A 214 -1.71 -24.10 22.67
CA LEU A 214 -1.82 -22.76 23.25
C LEU A 214 -3.19 -22.12 23.02
N HIS A 215 -4.14 -22.85 22.43
CA HIS A 215 -5.49 -22.38 22.11
C HIS A 215 -5.53 -21.21 21.13
N VAL A 216 -4.51 -21.03 20.29
CA VAL A 216 -4.51 -20.04 19.20
C VAL A 216 -5.68 -20.30 18.24
N ASP A 217 -6.35 -19.23 17.79
CA ASP A 217 -7.55 -19.30 16.94
C ASP A 217 -7.23 -19.68 15.49
N GLY A 218 -6.06 -19.26 15.01
CA GLY A 218 -5.67 -19.45 13.62
C GLY A 218 -4.23 -19.04 13.31
N VAL A 219 -3.89 -19.11 12.04
CA VAL A 219 -2.58 -18.72 11.51
C VAL A 219 -2.71 -17.73 10.36
N VAL A 220 -1.66 -16.95 10.16
CA VAL A 220 -1.50 -16.04 9.02
C VAL A 220 -0.39 -16.55 8.12
N VAL A 221 -0.62 -16.57 6.80
CA VAL A 221 0.36 -17.02 5.80
C VAL A 221 0.51 -15.98 4.70
N ASP A 222 1.76 -15.62 4.39
CA ASP A 222 2.09 -14.77 3.24
C ASP A 222 2.12 -15.57 1.93
N CYS A 223 1.22 -15.21 1.01
CA CYS A 223 1.23 -15.65 -0.37
C CYS A 223 2.00 -14.66 -1.24
N TRP A 224 3.28 -14.97 -1.47
CA TRP A 224 4.23 -14.11 -2.17
C TRP A 224 3.98 -14.08 -3.67
N TRP A 225 3.76 -12.88 -4.21
CA TRP A 225 3.61 -12.68 -5.66
C TRP A 225 4.82 -13.19 -6.44
N GLY A 226 6.03 -12.92 -5.92
CA GLY A 226 7.30 -13.37 -6.50
C GLY A 226 7.49 -14.88 -6.61
N ILE A 227 6.83 -15.65 -5.75
CA ILE A 227 6.86 -17.12 -5.79
C ILE A 227 5.81 -17.63 -6.77
N VAL A 228 4.58 -17.18 -6.59
CA VAL A 228 3.41 -17.76 -7.29
C VAL A 228 3.37 -17.40 -8.77
N GLU A 229 3.67 -16.15 -9.16
CA GLU A 229 3.72 -15.71 -10.56
C GLU A 229 5.17 -15.41 -11.00
N GLY A 230 6.16 -16.09 -10.41
CA GLY A 230 7.57 -15.72 -10.48
C GLY A 230 8.18 -15.67 -11.89
N TRP A 231 7.90 -16.67 -12.72
CA TRP A 231 8.63 -16.87 -13.99
C TRP A 231 7.95 -16.25 -15.21
N SER A 232 6.62 -16.21 -15.23
CA SER A 232 5.87 -15.82 -16.42
C SER A 232 4.55 -15.15 -16.06
N PRO A 233 4.17 -14.08 -16.77
CA PRO A 233 2.88 -13.44 -16.61
C PRO A 233 1.74 -14.45 -16.72
N GLN A 234 0.78 -14.38 -15.81
CA GLN A 234 -0.45 -15.19 -15.77
C GLN A 234 -0.22 -16.70 -15.69
N LYS A 235 0.96 -17.14 -15.24
CA LYS A 235 1.23 -18.52 -14.88
C LYS A 235 1.43 -18.60 -13.38
N TYR A 236 0.36 -19.03 -12.69
CA TYR A 236 0.30 -19.09 -11.25
C TYR A 236 0.57 -20.52 -10.77
N GLU A 237 1.51 -20.67 -9.85
CA GLU A 237 1.82 -21.93 -9.18
C GLU A 237 1.43 -21.84 -7.71
N TRP A 238 0.54 -22.74 -7.27
CA TRP A 238 -0.06 -22.73 -5.94
C TRP A 238 0.17 -24.03 -5.17
N SER A 239 0.86 -25.02 -5.74
CA SER A 239 0.99 -26.37 -5.16
C SER A 239 1.58 -26.37 -3.73
N GLY A 240 2.64 -25.62 -3.46
CA GLY A 240 3.21 -25.51 -2.11
C GLY A 240 2.22 -24.90 -1.10
N TYR A 241 1.49 -23.87 -1.49
CA TYR A 241 0.45 -23.26 -0.65
C TYR A 241 -0.75 -24.19 -0.43
N ARG A 242 -1.13 -24.98 -1.44
CA ARG A 242 -2.17 -26.01 -1.35
C ARG A 242 -1.82 -27.08 -0.33
N GLU A 243 -0.58 -27.57 -0.37
CA GLU A 243 -0.10 -28.53 0.61
C GLU A 243 -0.13 -27.93 2.03
N LEU A 244 0.40 -26.73 2.20
CA LEU A 244 0.40 -26.02 3.48
C LEU A 244 -1.02 -25.83 4.04
N PHE A 245 -1.95 -25.35 3.23
CA PHE A 245 -3.34 -25.12 3.67
C PHE A 245 -4.07 -26.43 3.98
N THR A 246 -3.74 -27.51 3.28
CA THR A 246 -4.24 -28.85 3.61
C THR A 246 -3.78 -29.27 5.00
N ILE A 247 -2.51 -29.03 5.34
CA ILE A 247 -1.97 -29.31 6.67
C ILE A 247 -2.68 -28.43 7.72
N ILE A 248 -2.80 -27.12 7.50
CA ILE A 248 -3.49 -26.21 8.44
C ILE A 248 -4.94 -26.67 8.70
N ARG A 249 -5.63 -27.13 7.66
CA ARG A 249 -6.98 -27.70 7.75
C ARG A 249 -7.04 -28.94 8.65
N GLU A 250 -6.03 -29.83 8.60
CA GLU A 250 -5.96 -31.01 9.49
C GLU A 250 -5.97 -30.62 10.98
N PHE A 251 -5.41 -29.45 11.32
CA PHE A 251 -5.40 -28.92 12.67
C PHE A 251 -6.62 -28.08 13.03
N GLN A 252 -7.57 -27.85 12.12
CA GLN A 252 -8.79 -27.07 12.34
C GLN A 252 -8.53 -25.63 12.83
N LEU A 253 -7.40 -25.06 12.46
CA LEU A 253 -7.05 -23.67 12.73
C LEU A 253 -7.65 -22.78 11.63
N LYS A 254 -8.14 -21.59 11.98
CA LYS A 254 -8.56 -20.61 10.97
C LYS A 254 -7.35 -20.08 10.20
N LEU A 255 -7.56 -19.73 8.95
CA LEU A 255 -6.50 -19.23 8.07
C LEU A 255 -6.79 -17.79 7.65
N GLN A 256 -5.85 -16.90 7.87
CA GLN A 256 -5.80 -15.60 7.20
C GLN A 256 -4.67 -15.62 6.17
N VAL A 257 -4.90 -15.03 5.00
CA VAL A 257 -3.91 -15.04 3.92
C VAL A 257 -3.53 -13.62 3.55
N VAL A 258 -2.23 -13.35 3.44
CA VAL A 258 -1.71 -12.09 2.91
C VAL A 258 -1.39 -12.27 1.44
N VAL A 259 -1.96 -11.41 0.61
CA VAL A 259 -1.62 -11.29 -0.81
C VAL A 259 -0.45 -10.31 -0.92
N ALA A 260 0.77 -10.84 -0.89
CA ALA A 260 2.00 -10.06 -0.73
C ALA A 260 2.57 -9.62 -2.09
N PHE A 261 2.21 -8.40 -2.52
CA PHE A 261 2.71 -7.74 -3.73
C PHE A 261 4.04 -7.00 -3.55
N HIS A 262 4.83 -7.41 -2.55
CA HIS A 262 6.09 -6.78 -2.19
C HIS A 262 7.19 -7.82 -2.00
N GLU A 263 8.44 -7.37 -2.05
CA GLU A 263 9.63 -8.16 -1.74
C GLU A 263 9.79 -8.34 -0.22
N PHE A 264 10.35 -9.48 0.19
CA PHE A 264 10.71 -9.78 1.57
C PHE A 264 12.19 -10.12 1.73
N GLY A 265 12.79 -9.66 2.83
CA GLY A 265 14.19 -9.87 3.19
C GLY A 265 15.12 -8.89 2.47
N GLY A 266 16.13 -8.33 3.15
CA GLY A 266 17.15 -7.47 2.52
C GLY A 266 17.75 -6.36 3.39
N SER A 267 17.63 -6.46 4.71
CA SER A 267 18.50 -5.74 5.66
C SER A 267 19.48 -6.76 6.26
N ASP A 268 20.75 -6.71 5.83
CA ASP A 268 22.00 -7.30 6.36
C ASP A 268 22.01 -8.69 7.06
N SER A 269 20.96 -9.48 6.97
CA SER A 269 20.81 -10.78 7.63
C SER A 269 20.83 -11.93 6.62
N ARG A 270 21.23 -13.11 7.09
CA ARG A 270 21.29 -14.37 6.33
C ARG A 270 19.90 -14.94 5.99
N ASP A 271 18.89 -14.08 5.94
CA ASP A 271 17.49 -14.44 5.76
C ASP A 271 17.15 -14.67 4.28
N VAL A 272 16.09 -15.44 4.06
CA VAL A 272 15.60 -15.78 2.72
C VAL A 272 15.08 -14.52 2.02
N LEU A 273 15.66 -14.21 0.86
CA LEU A 273 15.20 -13.14 -0.03
C LEU A 273 14.09 -13.66 -0.95
N ILE A 274 12.92 -13.04 -0.88
CA ILE A 274 11.79 -13.29 -1.77
C ILE A 274 11.55 -12.03 -2.59
N SER A 275 12.10 -11.97 -3.80
CA SER A 275 11.98 -10.82 -4.70
C SER A 275 10.59 -10.70 -5.33
N LEU A 276 10.31 -9.58 -6.00
CA LEU A 276 9.22 -9.51 -6.99
C LEU A 276 9.42 -10.53 -8.13
N PRO A 277 8.39 -10.84 -8.94
CA PRO A 277 8.54 -11.79 -10.04
C PRO A 277 9.66 -11.41 -11.02
N GLN A 278 10.41 -12.41 -11.48
CA GLN A 278 11.55 -12.20 -12.36
C GLN A 278 11.16 -11.45 -13.63
N TRP A 279 9.98 -11.75 -14.21
CA TRP A 279 9.52 -11.07 -15.41
C TRP A 279 9.21 -9.58 -15.19
N VAL A 280 8.91 -9.15 -13.96
CA VAL A 280 8.74 -7.74 -13.59
C VAL A 280 10.11 -7.08 -13.46
N LEU A 281 11.05 -7.75 -12.78
CA LEU A 281 12.42 -7.26 -12.63
C LEU A 281 13.12 -7.06 -13.98
N GLU A 282 12.90 -7.97 -14.95
CA GLU A 282 13.42 -7.79 -16.32
C GLU A 282 12.82 -6.55 -17.02
N ILE A 283 11.50 -6.30 -16.86
CA ILE A 283 10.89 -5.06 -17.38
C ILE A 283 11.50 -3.84 -16.70
N GLY A 284 11.78 -3.93 -15.40
CA GLY A 284 12.43 -2.88 -14.61
C GLY A 284 13.83 -2.51 -15.09
N LYS A 285 14.57 -3.43 -15.73
CA LYS A 285 15.87 -3.13 -16.34
C LYS A 285 15.74 -2.23 -17.57
N GLU A 286 14.68 -2.42 -18.36
CA GLU A 286 14.40 -1.61 -19.56
C GLU A 286 13.65 -0.31 -19.22
N ASN A 287 12.76 -0.38 -18.23
CA ASN A 287 11.90 0.71 -17.78
C ASN A 287 11.95 0.81 -16.24
N PRO A 288 12.98 1.47 -15.67
CA PRO A 288 13.15 1.57 -14.22
C PRO A 288 12.06 2.41 -13.54
N ASP A 289 11.29 3.20 -14.31
CA ASP A 289 10.21 4.03 -13.79
C ASP A 289 8.96 3.22 -13.37
N ILE A 290 8.96 1.88 -13.49
CA ILE A 290 7.92 1.04 -12.88
C ILE A 290 8.05 0.97 -11.34
N PHE A 291 9.18 1.41 -10.80
CA PHE A 291 9.51 1.37 -9.38
C PHE A 291 9.51 2.77 -8.76
N PHE A 292 9.24 2.83 -7.46
CA PHE A 292 9.34 4.07 -6.71
C PHE A 292 10.74 4.65 -6.79
N THR A 293 10.81 5.97 -6.86
CA THR A 293 12.05 6.68 -7.17
C THR A 293 12.18 7.91 -6.31
N ASP A 294 13.35 8.05 -5.69
CA ASP A 294 13.69 9.22 -4.88
C ASP A 294 14.26 10.37 -5.73
N ARG A 295 14.57 11.49 -5.08
CA ARG A 295 15.02 12.71 -5.76
C ARG A 295 16.33 12.51 -6.52
N GLU A 296 17.20 11.63 -6.04
CA GLU A 296 18.49 11.31 -6.66
C GLU A 296 18.35 10.33 -7.84
N GLY A 297 17.15 9.81 -8.07
CA GLY A 297 16.85 8.87 -9.15
C GLY A 297 17.15 7.42 -8.78
N ARG A 298 17.42 7.11 -7.51
CA ARG A 298 17.61 5.74 -7.02
C ARG A 298 16.25 5.04 -6.97
N ARG A 299 16.23 3.74 -7.26
CA ARG A 299 15.01 2.95 -7.45
C ARG A 299 14.80 2.00 -6.28
N ASN A 300 13.61 2.03 -5.70
CA ASN A 300 13.19 1.04 -4.72
C ASN A 300 12.42 -0.09 -5.42
N THR A 301 13.00 -1.29 -5.46
CA THR A 301 12.45 -2.46 -6.15
C THR A 301 11.54 -3.33 -5.28
N GLU A 302 11.18 -2.86 -4.08
CA GLU A 302 10.39 -3.64 -3.12
C GLU A 302 8.95 -3.84 -3.59
N CYS A 303 8.37 -2.87 -4.30
CA CYS A 303 7.03 -2.95 -4.87
C CYS A 303 6.91 -2.05 -6.12
N LEU A 304 5.80 -2.17 -6.86
CA LEU A 304 5.55 -1.32 -8.02
C LEU A 304 5.16 0.11 -7.60
N SER A 305 5.59 1.10 -8.37
CA SER A 305 5.12 2.48 -8.21
C SER A 305 3.64 2.59 -8.56
N TRP A 306 2.86 3.26 -7.71
CA TRP A 306 1.45 3.56 -7.99
C TRP A 306 1.26 4.44 -9.23
N GLY A 307 2.33 5.10 -9.70
CA GLY A 307 2.33 5.84 -10.97
C GLY A 307 1.92 4.98 -12.17
N ILE A 308 2.14 3.66 -12.12
CA ILE A 308 1.80 2.72 -13.20
C ILE A 308 0.48 1.97 -13.00
N ASP A 309 -0.32 2.33 -11.99
CA ASP A 309 -1.61 1.69 -11.71
C ASP A 309 -2.56 1.72 -12.92
N LYS A 310 -2.44 2.74 -13.78
CA LYS A 310 -3.30 2.93 -14.96
C LYS A 310 -2.52 2.87 -16.28
N GLU A 311 -1.25 2.48 -16.24
CA GLU A 311 -0.34 2.50 -17.39
C GLU A 311 0.00 1.08 -17.85
N ARG A 312 -0.20 0.77 -19.14
CA ARG A 312 -0.04 -0.60 -19.69
C ARG A 312 1.42 -0.97 -19.98
N VAL A 313 2.25 -0.95 -18.94
CA VAL A 313 3.71 -1.13 -19.05
C VAL A 313 4.20 -2.50 -18.58
N LEU A 314 3.29 -3.38 -18.14
CA LEU A 314 3.59 -4.73 -17.66
C LEU A 314 3.15 -5.79 -18.67
N LYS A 315 3.80 -5.80 -19.85
CA LYS A 315 3.45 -6.68 -21.00
C LYS A 315 1.98 -6.54 -21.43
N GLY A 316 1.52 -5.29 -21.55
CA GLY A 316 0.17 -4.94 -21.97
C GLY A 316 -0.85 -4.84 -20.83
N ARG A 317 -0.47 -5.14 -19.59
CA ARG A 317 -1.27 -4.96 -18.38
C ARG A 317 -0.86 -3.71 -17.59
N THR A 318 -1.81 -3.17 -16.84
CA THR A 318 -1.58 -2.14 -15.82
C THR A 318 -1.20 -2.75 -14.46
N GLY A 319 -0.67 -1.95 -13.53
CA GLY A 319 -0.35 -2.42 -12.17
C GLY A 319 -1.56 -3.06 -11.46
N ILE A 320 -2.71 -2.39 -11.49
CA ILE A 320 -3.92 -2.88 -10.81
C ILE A 320 -4.53 -4.12 -11.49
N GLU A 321 -4.38 -4.27 -12.82
CA GLU A 321 -4.80 -5.49 -13.52
C GLU A 321 -3.96 -6.70 -13.10
N VAL A 322 -2.66 -6.52 -12.90
CA VAL A 322 -1.77 -7.58 -12.40
C VAL A 322 -2.20 -8.03 -11.01
N TYR A 323 -2.47 -7.10 -10.10
CA TYR A 323 -2.96 -7.43 -8.76
C TYR A 323 -4.31 -8.14 -8.80
N PHE A 324 -5.24 -7.68 -9.65
CA PHE A 324 -6.55 -8.30 -9.78
C PHE A 324 -6.49 -9.71 -10.37
N ASP A 325 -5.67 -9.94 -11.41
CA ASP A 325 -5.47 -11.27 -11.98
C ASP A 325 -4.93 -12.24 -10.92
N PHE A 326 -3.98 -11.80 -10.09
CA PHE A 326 -3.43 -12.59 -8.99
C PHE A 326 -4.50 -12.95 -7.95
N MET A 327 -5.26 -11.95 -7.46
CA MET A 327 -6.35 -12.16 -6.50
C MET A 327 -7.41 -13.12 -7.03
N ARG A 328 -7.76 -13.02 -8.32
CA ARG A 328 -8.69 -13.95 -8.97
C ARG A 328 -8.13 -15.36 -9.10
N SER A 329 -6.85 -15.51 -9.41
CA SER A 329 -6.21 -16.83 -9.43
C SER A 329 -6.23 -17.47 -8.06
N PHE A 330 -5.89 -16.71 -7.00
CA PHE A 330 -5.96 -17.18 -5.62
C PHE A 330 -7.39 -17.61 -5.23
N ARG A 331 -8.38 -16.75 -5.50
CA ARG A 331 -9.80 -17.06 -5.25
C ARG A 331 -10.24 -18.34 -5.96
N SER A 332 -9.89 -18.49 -7.23
CA SER A 332 -10.29 -19.66 -8.03
C SER A 332 -9.60 -20.94 -7.60
N GLU A 333 -8.33 -20.86 -7.22
CA GLU A 333 -7.57 -22.00 -6.74
C GLU A 333 -8.20 -22.51 -5.43
N PHE A 334 -8.38 -21.64 -4.44
CA PHE A 334 -8.79 -22.05 -3.08
C PHE A 334 -10.30 -21.96 -2.82
N ASP A 335 -11.14 -22.04 -3.86
CA ASP A 335 -12.62 -21.93 -3.76
C ASP A 335 -13.23 -22.90 -2.74
N ASP A 336 -12.67 -24.10 -2.66
CA ASP A 336 -13.06 -25.13 -1.69
C ASP A 336 -12.84 -24.65 -0.25
N LEU A 337 -11.71 -24.01 0.03
CA LEU A 337 -11.35 -23.53 1.37
C LEU A 337 -12.11 -22.26 1.77
N PHE A 338 -12.47 -21.42 0.80
CA PHE A 338 -13.38 -20.29 1.01
C PHE A 338 -14.79 -20.79 1.34
N THR A 339 -15.31 -21.76 0.57
CA THR A 339 -16.65 -22.32 0.77
C THR A 339 -16.77 -23.06 2.11
N GLU A 340 -15.70 -23.74 2.54
CA GLU A 340 -15.61 -24.37 3.87
C GLU A 340 -15.52 -23.34 5.01
N GLY A 341 -15.16 -22.08 4.71
CA GLY A 341 -14.94 -21.05 5.72
C GLY A 341 -13.66 -21.24 6.53
N LEU A 342 -12.66 -21.94 5.96
CA LEU A 342 -11.32 -22.06 6.54
C LEU A 342 -10.58 -20.73 6.46
N ILE A 343 -10.61 -20.10 5.28
CA ILE A 343 -10.05 -18.76 5.04
C ILE A 343 -11.01 -17.72 5.64
N SER A 344 -10.60 -17.08 6.72
CA SER A 344 -11.43 -16.13 7.48
C SER A 344 -11.23 -14.66 7.10
N ALA A 345 -10.08 -14.35 6.49
CA ALA A 345 -9.77 -13.01 5.98
C ALA A 345 -8.66 -13.06 4.92
N VAL A 346 -8.64 -12.05 4.06
CA VAL A 346 -7.58 -11.81 3.08
C VAL A 346 -7.00 -10.41 3.30
N GLU A 347 -5.71 -10.35 3.56
CA GLU A 347 -4.96 -9.11 3.68
C GLU A 347 -4.35 -8.71 2.34
N ILE A 348 -4.52 -7.45 1.97
CA ILE A 348 -4.08 -6.93 0.68
C ILE A 348 -2.85 -6.06 0.89
N GLY A 349 -1.70 -6.48 0.35
CA GLY A 349 -0.50 -5.66 0.36
C GLY A 349 -0.65 -4.44 -0.55
N LEU A 350 -0.51 -3.22 -0.02
CA LEU A 350 -0.74 -1.97 -0.76
C LEU A 350 0.53 -1.13 -0.98
N GLY A 351 1.70 -1.68 -0.66
CA GLY A 351 2.96 -0.96 -0.79
C GLY A 351 4.12 -1.76 -0.19
N ALA A 352 5.20 -1.03 0.10
CA ALA A 352 6.39 -1.59 0.72
C ALA A 352 6.03 -2.25 2.06
N SER A 353 6.60 -3.43 2.31
CA SER A 353 6.37 -4.25 3.52
C SER A 353 4.89 -4.66 3.70
N GLY A 354 4.12 -4.62 2.61
CA GLY A 354 2.68 -4.89 2.58
C GLY A 354 1.82 -3.76 3.14
N GLU A 355 2.45 -2.66 3.56
CA GLU A 355 1.79 -1.54 4.24
C GLU A 355 1.31 -0.49 3.24
N LEU A 356 0.23 0.22 3.58
CA LEU A 356 -0.26 1.34 2.79
C LEU A 356 0.64 2.57 3.01
N LYS A 357 1.86 2.56 2.45
CA LYS A 357 2.81 3.67 2.50
C LYS A 357 3.75 3.69 1.32
N TYR A 358 4.33 4.87 1.10
CA TYR A 358 5.52 5.00 0.25
C TYR A 358 6.75 4.37 0.93
N PRO A 359 7.75 3.87 0.16
CA PRO A 359 9.01 3.37 0.70
C PRO A 359 9.98 4.50 1.11
N SER A 360 9.52 5.44 1.93
CA SER A 360 10.24 6.68 2.25
C SER A 360 11.40 6.53 3.23
N PHE A 361 11.50 5.40 3.93
CA PHE A 361 12.50 5.14 4.96
C PHE A 361 13.14 3.74 4.79
N SER A 362 13.52 3.40 3.56
CA SER A 362 14.18 2.13 3.26
C SER A 362 15.63 2.13 3.73
N GLU A 363 16.01 1.24 4.64
CA GLU A 363 17.40 1.07 5.12
C GLU A 363 18.39 0.80 3.97
N ARG A 364 17.94 0.07 2.94
CA ARG A 364 18.74 -0.20 1.72
C ARG A 364 19.13 1.06 0.95
N MET A 365 18.38 2.14 1.14
CA MET A 365 18.61 3.44 0.50
C MET A 365 19.48 4.34 1.39
N GLY A 366 19.98 3.82 2.50
CA GLY A 366 20.82 4.53 3.47
C GLY A 366 20.04 5.26 4.55
N TRP A 367 18.71 5.08 4.63
CA TRP A 367 17.93 5.61 5.75
C TRP A 367 18.33 4.92 7.06
N ARG A 368 18.37 5.69 8.14
CA ARG A 368 18.55 5.21 9.50
C ARG A 368 17.57 5.93 10.40
N TYR A 369 16.98 5.20 11.34
CA TYR A 369 16.17 5.82 12.38
C TYR A 369 16.99 6.87 13.17
N PRO A 370 16.43 8.05 13.50
CA PRO A 370 15.07 8.53 13.20
C PRO A 370 14.99 9.46 11.98
N GLY A 371 15.68 9.24 10.86
CA GLY A 371 15.64 10.16 9.70
C GLY A 371 14.22 10.48 9.18
N ILE A 372 14.01 11.68 8.64
CA ILE A 372 12.69 12.12 8.10
C ILE A 372 12.22 11.31 6.88
N GLY A 373 13.11 10.58 6.22
CA GLY A 373 12.81 9.89 4.97
C GLY A 373 12.83 10.81 3.74
N GLU A 374 12.44 10.28 2.56
CA GLU A 374 12.34 11.07 1.32
C GLU A 374 11.04 10.79 0.56
N PHE A 375 10.52 11.80 -0.14
CA PHE A 375 9.41 11.64 -1.08
C PHE A 375 9.79 10.71 -2.25
N GLN A 376 8.94 9.73 -2.55
CA GLN A 376 9.21 8.64 -3.50
C GLN A 376 8.48 8.80 -4.85
N CYS A 377 8.28 10.04 -5.31
CA CYS A 377 7.44 10.37 -6.46
C CYS A 377 8.20 10.74 -7.75
N TYR A 378 9.50 10.46 -7.84
CA TYR A 378 10.35 10.98 -8.92
C TYR A 378 10.39 10.09 -10.16
N ASP A 379 9.65 8.98 -10.17
CA ASP A 379 9.49 8.16 -11.36
C ASP A 379 8.73 8.93 -12.45
N LYS A 380 8.98 8.58 -13.70
CA LYS A 380 8.41 9.26 -14.87
C LYS A 380 6.88 9.34 -14.83
N TYR A 381 6.17 8.35 -14.31
CA TYR A 381 4.71 8.28 -14.33
C TYR A 381 4.11 9.17 -13.23
N SER A 382 4.65 9.10 -12.01
CA SER A 382 4.30 9.98 -10.90
C SER A 382 4.55 11.45 -11.25
N GLN A 383 5.69 11.76 -11.88
CA GLN A 383 6.00 13.12 -12.35
C GLN A 383 5.03 13.60 -13.44
N GLN A 384 4.55 12.72 -14.32
CA GLN A 384 3.51 13.08 -15.29
C GLN A 384 2.17 13.33 -14.60
N ASN A 385 1.81 12.53 -13.60
CA ASN A 385 0.61 12.73 -12.80
C ASN A 385 0.65 14.10 -12.08
N LEU A 386 1.76 14.41 -11.41
CA LEU A 386 1.99 15.69 -10.75
C LEU A 386 1.87 16.87 -11.71
N ARG A 387 2.47 16.77 -12.92
CA ARG A 387 2.33 17.80 -13.97
C ARG A 387 0.88 18.00 -14.40
N LYS A 388 0.09 16.94 -14.52
CA LYS A 388 -1.34 17.04 -14.84
C LYS A 388 -2.10 17.76 -13.70
N ALA A 389 -1.85 17.38 -12.45
CA ALA A 389 -2.47 18.00 -11.27
C ALA A 389 -2.13 19.49 -11.14
N ALA A 390 -0.86 19.87 -11.34
CA ALA A 390 -0.41 21.26 -11.30
C ALA A 390 -1.05 22.12 -12.41
N LYS A 391 -1.16 21.57 -13.63
CA LYS A 391 -1.85 22.23 -14.75
C LYS A 391 -3.33 22.45 -14.47
N LEU A 392 -4.02 21.45 -13.91
CA LEU A 392 -5.45 21.55 -13.57
C LEU A 392 -5.73 22.63 -12.52
N ARG A 393 -4.82 22.85 -11.57
CA ARG A 393 -4.89 23.96 -10.61
C ARG A 393 -4.46 25.31 -11.16
N GLY A 394 -3.98 25.39 -12.41
CA GLY A 394 -3.53 26.65 -13.02
C GLY A 394 -2.10 27.07 -12.64
N HIS A 395 -1.36 26.23 -11.91
CA HIS A 395 -0.03 26.54 -11.38
C HIS A 395 1.01 25.56 -11.94
N SER A 396 1.27 25.60 -13.25
CA SER A 396 2.19 24.65 -13.92
C SER A 396 3.61 24.62 -13.33
N PHE A 397 4.06 25.71 -12.70
CA PHE A 397 5.36 25.78 -12.05
C PHE A 397 5.43 24.94 -10.76
N TRP A 398 4.30 24.53 -10.18
CA TRP A 398 4.24 23.59 -9.04
C TRP A 398 4.44 22.12 -9.44
N ALA A 399 4.67 21.82 -10.72
CA ALA A 399 4.79 20.47 -11.24
C ALA A 399 6.15 19.79 -10.92
N ARG A 400 6.58 19.81 -9.66
CA ARG A 400 7.85 19.26 -9.17
C ARG A 400 7.73 18.86 -7.70
N GLY A 401 8.63 18.00 -7.24
CA GLY A 401 8.81 17.75 -5.81
C GLY A 401 9.55 18.91 -5.12
N PRO A 402 9.44 19.04 -3.77
CA PRO A 402 10.10 20.10 -3.02
C PRO A 402 11.63 19.99 -3.10
N ASP A 403 12.28 21.13 -3.32
CA ASP A 403 13.73 21.24 -3.52
C ASP A 403 14.51 21.42 -2.20
N ASN A 404 13.82 21.77 -1.12
CA ASN A 404 14.36 22.06 0.21
C ASN A 404 13.89 21.06 1.29
N ALA A 405 13.45 19.86 0.89
CA ALA A 405 12.98 18.80 1.79
C ALA A 405 14.08 18.01 2.50
N GLY A 406 15.37 18.30 2.24
CA GLY A 406 16.48 17.54 2.82
C GLY A 406 16.69 16.18 2.14
N GLN A 407 17.27 15.24 2.89
CA GLN A 407 17.59 13.86 2.49
C GLN A 407 17.07 12.87 3.55
N TYR A 408 17.18 11.56 3.30
CA TYR A 408 16.65 10.49 4.17
C TYR A 408 16.92 10.70 5.67
N ASN A 409 18.14 11.12 6.03
CA ASN A 409 18.60 11.22 7.42
C ASN A 409 18.60 12.65 7.98
N SER A 410 18.07 13.62 7.25
CA SER A 410 17.91 14.98 7.76
C SER A 410 16.95 15.01 8.95
N ARG A 411 17.07 16.03 9.81
CA ARG A 411 16.09 16.34 10.85
C ARG A 411 15.12 17.43 10.37
N PRO A 412 13.87 17.49 10.84
CA PRO A 412 12.88 18.45 10.32
C PRO A 412 13.38 19.91 10.35
N HIS A 413 13.99 20.33 11.46
CA HIS A 413 14.51 21.68 11.68
C HIS A 413 15.73 22.05 10.81
N GLU A 414 16.38 21.08 10.17
CA GLU A 414 17.51 21.31 9.26
C GLU A 414 17.05 21.58 7.82
N THR A 415 15.76 21.39 7.53
CA THR A 415 15.21 21.50 6.18
C THR A 415 14.39 22.79 6.03
N GLY A 416 14.39 23.39 4.83
CA GLY A 416 13.51 24.53 4.55
C GLY A 416 12.04 24.12 4.41
N PHE A 417 11.79 22.86 4.05
CA PHE A 417 10.44 22.36 3.86
C PHE A 417 9.74 22.00 5.17
N PHE A 418 10.37 21.24 6.06
CA PHE A 418 9.74 20.65 7.24
C PHE A 418 10.01 21.40 8.56
N CYS A 419 10.84 22.45 8.56
CA CYS A 419 11.08 23.24 9.77
C CYS A 419 9.79 23.95 10.23
N GLU A 420 9.80 24.48 11.46
CA GLU A 420 8.67 25.26 11.95
C GLU A 420 8.41 26.45 11.02
N ARG A 421 7.15 26.61 10.55
CA ARG A 421 6.75 27.59 9.52
C ARG A 421 7.48 27.42 8.18
N GLY A 422 7.96 26.22 7.89
CA GLY A 422 8.56 25.84 6.61
C GLY A 422 7.56 25.71 5.47
N ASP A 423 8.08 25.39 4.29
CA ASP A 423 7.29 25.38 3.04
C ASP A 423 6.19 24.32 3.01
N TYR A 424 6.19 23.32 3.89
CA TYR A 424 5.12 22.32 4.00
C TYR A 424 3.73 22.96 4.19
N ASP A 425 3.66 24.11 4.87
CA ASP A 425 2.40 24.85 5.11
C ASP A 425 2.15 25.98 4.09
N SER A 426 3.06 26.19 3.13
CA SER A 426 2.87 27.14 2.03
C SER A 426 1.80 26.69 1.03
N TYR A 427 1.33 27.58 0.15
CA TYR A 427 0.41 27.19 -0.93
C TYR A 427 0.93 26.04 -1.80
N TYR A 428 2.24 26.04 -2.08
CA TYR A 428 2.89 24.98 -2.83
C TYR A 428 3.00 23.68 -2.01
N GLY A 429 3.40 23.77 -0.74
CA GLY A 429 3.51 22.60 0.15
C GLY A 429 2.18 21.91 0.35
N ARG A 430 1.12 22.65 0.67
CA ARG A 430 -0.25 22.13 0.77
C ARG A 430 -0.73 21.51 -0.53
N PHE A 431 -0.42 22.10 -1.68
CA PHE A 431 -0.70 21.52 -3.00
C PHE A 431 -0.03 20.17 -3.17
N PHE A 432 1.28 20.11 -2.92
CA PHE A 432 2.12 18.93 -3.16
C PHE A 432 1.76 17.80 -2.21
N LEU A 433 1.65 18.07 -0.91
CA LEU A 433 1.31 17.09 0.12
C LEU A 433 -0.10 16.52 -0.08
N HIS A 434 -1.06 17.36 -0.45
CA HIS A 434 -2.39 16.87 -0.82
C HIS A 434 -2.35 15.95 -2.04
N TRP A 435 -1.60 16.30 -3.08
CA TRP A 435 -1.43 15.44 -4.26
C TRP A 435 -0.77 14.11 -3.92
N TYR A 436 0.27 14.14 -3.09
CA TYR A 436 1.03 12.97 -2.69
C TYR A 436 0.17 12.02 -1.85
N ALA A 437 -0.54 12.54 -0.83
CA ALA A 437 -1.49 11.76 -0.04
C ALA A 437 -2.69 11.26 -0.85
N GLN A 438 -3.21 12.08 -1.78
CA GLN A 438 -4.32 11.64 -2.64
C GLN A 438 -3.90 10.49 -3.57
N SER A 439 -2.65 10.44 -4.01
CA SER A 439 -2.14 9.33 -4.83
C SER A 439 -2.14 8.01 -4.06
N LEU A 440 -1.77 8.04 -2.77
CA LEU A 440 -1.89 6.90 -1.84
C LEU A 440 -3.34 6.45 -1.67
N ILE A 441 -4.24 7.41 -1.45
CA ILE A 441 -5.67 7.15 -1.24
C ILE A 441 -6.32 6.57 -2.51
N ASP A 442 -6.00 7.12 -3.69
CA ASP A 442 -6.49 6.64 -4.97
C ASP A 442 -5.99 5.22 -5.26
N HIS A 443 -4.73 4.91 -4.93
CA HIS A 443 -4.18 3.56 -5.04
C HIS A 443 -5.00 2.56 -4.22
N ALA A 444 -5.18 2.85 -2.92
CA ALA A 444 -5.97 2.02 -2.02
C ALA A 444 -7.40 1.84 -2.53
N ASP A 445 -8.09 2.91 -2.95
CA ASP A 445 -9.47 2.85 -3.44
C ASP A 445 -9.60 1.93 -4.66
N ASN A 446 -8.67 2.03 -5.62
CA ASN A 446 -8.72 1.23 -6.85
C ASN A 446 -8.40 -0.25 -6.59
N VAL A 447 -7.38 -0.55 -5.80
CA VAL A 447 -6.99 -1.94 -5.51
C VAL A 447 -8.04 -2.62 -4.63
N LEU A 448 -8.55 -1.95 -3.59
CA LEU A 448 -9.57 -2.50 -2.71
C LEU A 448 -10.90 -2.72 -3.42
N TYR A 449 -11.30 -1.83 -4.33
CA TYR A 449 -12.46 -2.08 -5.19
C TYR A 449 -12.34 -3.41 -5.95
N LEU A 450 -11.17 -3.68 -6.55
CA LEU A 450 -10.91 -4.92 -7.27
C LEU A 450 -10.81 -6.12 -6.33
N ALA A 451 -10.25 -5.95 -5.14
CA ALA A 451 -10.21 -6.99 -4.10
C ALA A 451 -11.62 -7.38 -3.63
N SER A 452 -12.52 -6.41 -3.41
CA SER A 452 -13.91 -6.68 -3.05
C SER A 452 -14.66 -7.44 -4.14
N LEU A 453 -14.33 -7.22 -5.42
CA LEU A 453 -14.88 -8.01 -6.53
C LEU A 453 -14.30 -9.43 -6.58
N ALA A 454 -13.04 -9.63 -6.20
CA ALA A 454 -12.40 -10.94 -6.22
C ALA A 454 -12.80 -11.80 -5.03
N PHE A 455 -13.03 -11.21 -3.86
CA PHE A 455 -13.23 -11.94 -2.61
C PHE A 455 -14.64 -11.85 -2.02
N GLU A 456 -15.53 -11.07 -2.65
CA GLU A 456 -16.95 -10.96 -2.33
C GLU A 456 -17.19 -10.70 -0.83
N ASP A 457 -17.79 -11.64 -0.11
CA ASP A 457 -18.13 -11.51 1.32
C ASP A 457 -16.94 -11.79 2.27
N THR A 458 -15.77 -12.13 1.74
CA THR A 458 -14.60 -12.36 2.58
C THR A 458 -14.07 -11.06 3.14
N ARG A 459 -13.75 -11.06 4.44
CA ARG A 459 -13.16 -9.90 5.12
C ARG A 459 -11.83 -9.52 4.49
N LEU A 460 -11.74 -8.26 4.07
CA LEU A 460 -10.49 -7.65 3.63
C LEU A 460 -9.77 -6.98 4.79
N VAL A 461 -8.44 -7.09 4.81
CA VAL A 461 -7.56 -6.50 5.83
C VAL A 461 -6.53 -5.61 5.13
N VAL A 462 -6.24 -4.44 5.71
CA VAL A 462 -5.18 -3.54 5.25
C VAL A 462 -4.28 -3.18 6.41
N LYS A 463 -2.97 -3.30 6.19
CA LYS A 463 -1.93 -3.00 7.18
C LYS A 463 -1.57 -1.51 7.14
N ILE A 464 -1.65 -0.84 8.30
CA ILE A 464 -1.31 0.58 8.46
C ILE A 464 -0.03 0.69 9.29
N PRO A 465 1.00 1.42 8.80
CA PRO A 465 2.27 1.63 9.50
C PRO A 465 2.11 2.52 10.74
N ALA A 466 2.97 2.30 11.72
CA ALA A 466 3.19 3.23 12.83
C ALA A 466 4.43 4.10 12.56
N VAL A 467 4.21 5.33 12.09
CA VAL A 467 5.28 6.30 11.83
C VAL A 467 5.30 7.32 12.97
N TYR A 468 5.93 6.94 14.09
CA TYR A 468 5.82 7.67 15.37
C TYR A 468 6.95 8.67 15.65
N TRP A 469 8.03 8.66 14.87
CA TRP A 469 9.13 9.61 15.03
C TRP A 469 8.82 10.92 14.31
N TRP A 470 9.33 12.02 14.86
CA TRP A 470 8.96 13.40 14.51
C TRP A 470 7.49 13.76 14.72
N TYR A 471 6.68 12.90 15.34
CA TYR A 471 5.26 13.14 15.62
C TYR A 471 5.05 14.37 16.52
N LYS A 472 6.01 14.71 17.40
CA LYS A 472 5.94 15.93 18.24
C LYS A 472 6.36 17.21 17.51
N THR A 473 6.74 17.14 16.24
CA THR A 473 7.05 18.34 15.42
C THR A 473 5.81 18.88 14.75
N THR A 474 5.76 20.16 14.40
CA THR A 474 4.58 20.73 13.73
C THR A 474 4.34 20.14 12.33
N SER A 475 5.40 19.70 11.65
CA SER A 475 5.32 19.17 10.30
C SER A 475 5.04 17.67 10.23
N HIS A 476 5.30 16.89 11.29
CA HIS A 476 5.15 15.42 11.25
C HIS A 476 5.92 14.81 10.06
N ALA A 477 7.17 15.24 9.86
CA ALA A 477 7.91 15.06 8.61
C ALA A 477 7.95 13.61 8.08
N ALA A 478 8.13 12.62 8.97
CA ALA A 478 8.15 11.21 8.56
C ALA A 478 6.79 10.69 8.07
N GLU A 479 5.68 11.13 8.69
CA GLU A 479 4.33 10.81 8.21
C GLU A 479 4.08 11.44 6.83
N LEU A 480 4.51 12.69 6.63
CA LEU A 480 4.39 13.39 5.34
C LEU A 480 5.15 12.66 4.22
N THR A 481 6.38 12.21 4.46
CA THR A 481 7.16 11.48 3.44
C THR A 481 6.59 10.07 3.19
N ALA A 482 5.99 9.45 4.21
CA ALA A 482 5.28 8.17 4.10
C ALA A 482 3.96 8.25 3.32
N GLY A 483 3.42 9.45 3.13
CA GLY A 483 2.18 9.72 2.38
C GLY A 483 0.98 10.12 3.23
N TYR A 484 1.13 10.20 4.56
CA TYR A 484 0.10 10.66 5.48
C TYR A 484 0.21 12.16 5.68
N TYR A 485 -0.73 12.92 5.11
CA TYR A 485 -0.73 14.38 5.24
C TYR A 485 -1.29 14.80 6.62
N ASN A 486 -0.53 14.52 7.69
CA ASN A 486 -0.94 14.65 9.10
C ASN A 486 -0.16 15.73 9.90
N PRO A 487 -0.02 16.99 9.44
CA PRO A 487 0.56 18.04 10.28
C PRO A 487 -0.39 18.37 11.46
N THR A 488 0.11 19.04 12.50
CA THR A 488 -0.63 19.27 13.77
C THR A 488 -1.98 19.98 13.64
N ASN A 489 -2.26 20.63 12.51
CA ASN A 489 -3.50 21.36 12.26
C ASN A 489 -4.60 20.56 11.53
N GLN A 490 -4.38 19.29 11.20
CA GLN A 490 -5.39 18.42 10.57
C GLN A 490 -5.16 16.93 10.85
N ASP A 491 -6.21 16.13 10.77
CA ASP A 491 -6.13 14.66 10.81
C ASP A 491 -5.85 14.10 9.40
N GLY A 492 -4.62 13.66 9.16
CA GLY A 492 -4.18 13.08 7.89
C GLY A 492 -4.59 11.62 7.68
N TYR A 493 -5.03 10.93 8.73
CA TYR A 493 -5.50 9.54 8.65
C TYR A 493 -6.98 9.47 8.29
N ALA A 494 -7.75 10.48 8.68
CA ALA A 494 -9.18 10.57 8.41
C ALA A 494 -9.56 10.23 6.94
N PRO A 495 -8.98 10.87 5.89
CA PRO A 495 -9.36 10.56 4.51
C PRO A 495 -9.01 9.13 4.08
N VAL A 496 -7.93 8.57 4.62
CA VAL A 496 -7.54 7.17 4.36
C VAL A 496 -8.60 6.24 4.96
N PHE A 497 -9.01 6.51 6.19
CA PHE A 497 -9.98 5.69 6.92
C PHE A 497 -11.38 5.75 6.31
N GLU A 498 -11.80 6.88 5.73
CA GLU A 498 -13.04 6.94 4.95
C GLU A 498 -13.01 5.97 3.75
N ILE A 499 -11.88 5.86 3.06
CA ILE A 499 -11.73 4.92 1.93
C ILE A 499 -11.67 3.46 2.40
N LEU A 500 -10.99 3.17 3.51
CA LEU A 500 -11.04 1.83 4.09
C LEU A 500 -12.47 1.46 4.52
N LYS A 501 -13.21 2.42 5.08
CA LYS A 501 -14.58 2.22 5.53
C LYS A 501 -15.52 1.99 4.36
N LYS A 502 -15.36 2.74 3.27
CA LYS A 502 -16.08 2.57 2.00
C LYS A 502 -16.00 1.12 1.48
N HIS A 503 -14.85 0.47 1.64
CA HIS A 503 -14.63 -0.92 1.22
C HIS A 503 -14.87 -1.97 2.31
N SER A 504 -15.41 -1.56 3.47
CA SER A 504 -15.65 -2.45 4.63
C SER A 504 -14.40 -3.24 5.08
N VAL A 505 -13.23 -2.61 4.95
CA VAL A 505 -11.94 -3.20 5.32
C VAL A 505 -11.75 -3.16 6.83
N THR A 506 -11.09 -4.19 7.36
CA THR A 506 -10.51 -4.16 8.71
C THR A 506 -9.12 -3.55 8.66
N MET A 507 -8.92 -2.47 9.41
CA MET A 507 -7.61 -1.86 9.59
C MET A 507 -6.79 -2.72 10.54
N LYS A 508 -5.61 -3.17 10.12
CA LYS A 508 -4.63 -3.85 10.99
C LYS A 508 -3.52 -2.87 11.35
N PHE A 509 -3.51 -2.43 12.60
CA PHE A 509 -2.51 -1.51 13.12
C PHE A 509 -1.25 -2.26 13.57
N VAL A 510 -0.10 -1.81 13.10
CA VAL A 510 1.21 -2.38 13.45
C VAL A 510 1.76 -1.67 14.68
N TRP A 511 1.88 -2.39 15.78
CA TRP A 511 2.33 -1.88 17.05
C TRP A 511 3.84 -2.06 17.22
N SER A 512 4.60 -0.97 17.31
CA SER A 512 6.06 -1.00 17.45
C SER A 512 6.61 -1.30 18.86
N GLY A 513 5.78 -1.83 19.78
CA GLY A 513 6.25 -2.51 21.00
C GLY A 513 7.40 -1.82 21.73
N LEU A 514 7.23 -0.55 22.14
CA LEU A 514 8.38 0.28 22.50
C LEU A 514 9.25 -0.31 23.65
N GLN A 515 10.46 -0.74 23.30
CA GLN A 515 11.67 -0.77 24.13
C GLN A 515 12.70 0.26 23.64
N VAL A 516 12.27 1.44 23.16
CA VAL A 516 13.21 2.52 22.82
C VAL A 516 13.73 3.11 24.14
N PRO A 517 15.05 3.10 24.41
CA PRO A 517 15.60 3.74 25.59
C PRO A 517 15.15 5.21 25.63
N CYS A 518 14.76 5.69 26.82
CA CYS A 518 14.25 7.05 27.05
C CYS A 518 15.08 8.17 26.36
N GLN A 519 16.39 7.92 26.15
CA GLN A 519 17.33 8.84 25.53
C GLN A 519 17.19 8.98 23.99
N GLU A 520 16.78 7.91 23.27
CA GLU A 520 16.54 7.96 21.81
C GLU A 520 15.17 8.57 21.46
N THR A 521 14.20 8.46 22.37
CA THR A 521 12.85 9.01 22.20
C THR A 521 12.85 10.55 22.17
N ASP A 522 13.74 11.18 22.95
CA ASP A 522 13.83 12.65 23.03
C ASP A 522 14.47 13.26 21.78
N GLU A 523 15.53 12.62 21.24
CA GLU A 523 16.16 13.06 19.99
C GLU A 523 15.27 12.86 18.75
N ALA A 524 14.46 11.80 18.75
CA ALA A 524 13.53 11.50 17.67
C ALA A 524 12.23 12.30 17.72
N LEU A 525 11.99 13.06 18.80
CA LEU A 525 10.70 13.74 19.07
C LEU A 525 9.51 12.79 18.84
N ALA A 526 9.67 11.56 19.31
CA ALA A 526 8.76 10.46 19.06
C ALA A 526 7.56 10.47 20.02
N ASP A 527 6.41 9.98 19.54
CA ASP A 527 5.21 9.77 20.36
C ASP A 527 4.37 8.56 19.88
N PRO A 528 4.84 7.33 20.13
CA PRO A 528 4.12 6.13 19.72
C PRO A 528 2.76 5.97 20.40
N GLU A 529 2.62 6.42 21.65
CA GLU A 529 1.35 6.37 22.39
C GLU A 529 0.35 7.39 21.82
N GLY A 530 0.79 8.63 21.59
CA GLY A 530 -0.03 9.68 20.96
C GLY A 530 -0.49 9.30 19.56
N LEU A 531 0.41 8.77 18.73
CA LEU A 531 0.08 8.27 17.39
C LEU A 531 -0.96 7.14 17.45
N SER A 532 -0.74 6.16 18.33
CA SER A 532 -1.66 5.03 18.46
C SER A 532 -3.03 5.48 18.94
N TRP A 533 -3.08 6.41 19.88
CA TRP A 533 -4.31 7.02 20.33
C TRP A 533 -5.03 7.74 19.17
N GLN A 534 -4.32 8.51 18.35
CA GLN A 534 -4.91 9.18 17.18
C GLN A 534 -5.50 8.16 16.19
N LEU A 535 -4.70 7.18 15.77
CA LEU A 535 -5.09 6.17 14.78
C LEU A 535 -6.30 5.35 15.24
N LEU A 536 -6.27 4.82 16.46
CA LEU A 536 -7.32 3.95 16.99
C LEU A 536 -8.65 4.70 17.16
N ASN A 537 -8.61 5.89 17.77
CA ASN A 537 -9.83 6.68 17.95
C ASN A 537 -10.38 7.19 16.62
N SER A 538 -9.52 7.68 15.73
CA SER A 538 -9.94 8.15 14.40
C SER A 538 -10.57 7.03 13.56
N ALA A 539 -10.07 5.80 13.68
CA ALA A 539 -10.65 4.63 13.02
C ALA A 539 -12.00 4.21 13.64
N TRP A 540 -12.06 4.06 14.96
CA TRP A 540 -13.28 3.64 15.66
C TRP A 540 -14.41 4.67 15.56
N ASP A 541 -14.12 5.97 15.63
CA ASP A 541 -15.11 7.05 15.47
C ASP A 541 -15.76 7.03 14.07
N ARG A 542 -15.06 6.47 13.07
CA ARG A 542 -15.56 6.24 11.70
C ARG A 542 -16.21 4.87 11.51
N GLY A 543 -16.29 4.08 12.58
CA GLY A 543 -16.85 2.75 12.58
C GLY A 543 -16.03 1.74 11.79
N LEU A 544 -14.71 1.94 11.65
CA LEU A 544 -13.82 0.90 11.14
C LEU A 544 -13.67 -0.23 12.16
N THR A 545 -13.56 -1.45 11.65
CA THR A 545 -13.07 -2.57 12.45
C THR A 545 -11.55 -2.48 12.53
N VAL A 546 -11.02 -2.67 13.73
CA VAL A 546 -9.58 -2.57 14.00
C VAL A 546 -9.05 -3.91 14.47
N ALA A 547 -7.88 -4.30 13.98
CA ALA A 547 -7.09 -5.43 14.42
C ALA A 547 -5.67 -4.95 14.75
N GLY A 548 -4.92 -5.75 15.53
CA GLY A 548 -3.55 -5.43 15.91
C GLY A 548 -2.54 -6.42 15.36
N GLN A 549 -1.29 -5.98 15.23
CA GLN A 549 -0.12 -6.83 15.01
C GLN A 549 1.08 -6.26 15.78
N ASN A 550 1.95 -7.09 16.36
CA ASN A 550 3.24 -6.60 16.88
C ASN A 550 4.27 -6.46 15.75
N ALA A 551 5.03 -5.36 15.75
CA ALA A 551 6.12 -5.13 14.80
C ALA A 551 7.36 -5.94 15.20
N ASP A 552 7.81 -5.77 16.44
CA ASP A 552 8.93 -6.50 17.01
C ASP A 552 8.45 -7.63 17.92
N PRO A 553 9.22 -8.71 18.07
CA PRO A 553 8.88 -9.77 19.01
C PRO A 553 8.94 -9.24 20.45
N CYS A 554 7.81 -9.27 21.15
CA CYS A 554 7.74 -8.94 22.56
C CYS A 554 7.83 -10.23 23.40
N TYR A 555 8.75 -10.26 24.37
CA TYR A 555 8.98 -11.48 25.18
C TYR A 555 8.67 -11.29 26.66
N ASP A 556 8.56 -10.06 27.14
CA ASP A 556 8.28 -9.82 28.54
C ASP A 556 6.77 -9.68 28.78
N ARG A 557 6.34 -10.11 29.97
CA ARG A 557 4.95 -10.01 30.42
C ARG A 557 4.42 -8.57 30.37
N GLY A 558 5.27 -7.57 30.63
CA GLY A 558 4.89 -6.16 30.62
C GLY A 558 4.46 -5.69 29.24
N GLY A 559 5.25 -6.02 28.20
CA GLY A 559 4.89 -5.66 26.83
C GLY A 559 3.63 -6.38 26.32
N TYR A 560 3.44 -7.67 26.65
CA TYR A 560 2.18 -8.36 26.33
C TYR A 560 0.97 -7.72 27.03
N MET A 561 1.11 -7.33 28.31
CA MET A 561 0.03 -6.65 29.02
C MET A 561 -0.37 -5.32 28.36
N ARG A 562 0.61 -4.53 27.90
CA ARG A 562 0.32 -3.30 27.14
C ARG A 562 -0.47 -3.59 25.87
N ILE A 563 -0.08 -4.64 25.12
CA ILE A 563 -0.81 -5.06 23.92
C ILE A 563 -2.26 -5.40 24.27
N VAL A 564 -2.50 -6.15 25.36
CA VAL A 564 -3.86 -6.50 25.80
C VAL A 564 -4.66 -5.24 26.19
N GLU A 565 -4.05 -4.30 26.90
CA GLU A 565 -4.71 -3.04 27.29
C GLU A 565 -5.11 -2.18 26.09
N ILE A 566 -4.30 -2.16 25.03
CA ILE A 566 -4.60 -1.46 23.78
C ILE A 566 -5.67 -2.21 22.98
N ALA A 567 -5.58 -3.53 22.93
CA ALA A 567 -6.52 -4.36 22.19
C ALA A 567 -7.92 -4.37 22.80
N LYS A 568 -8.03 -4.19 24.12
CA LYS A 568 -9.32 -4.09 24.83
C LYS A 568 -9.22 -3.12 26.02
N PRO A 569 -9.32 -1.81 25.75
CA PRO A 569 -9.20 -0.81 26.79
C PRO A 569 -10.32 -0.94 27.83
N ARG A 570 -9.95 -1.14 29.10
CA ARG A 570 -10.90 -1.47 30.19
C ARG A 570 -11.91 -0.36 30.48
N ASN A 571 -11.52 0.88 30.23
CA ASN A 571 -12.29 2.09 30.56
C ASN A 571 -12.84 2.79 29.32
N ASP A 572 -12.87 2.11 28.16
CA ASP A 572 -13.48 2.68 26.96
C ASP A 572 -15.01 2.73 27.13
N PRO A 573 -15.65 3.92 27.08
CA PRO A 573 -17.09 4.07 27.30
C PRO A 573 -17.93 3.41 26.21
N ASP A 574 -17.36 3.18 25.03
CA ASP A 574 -18.01 2.55 23.89
C ASP A 574 -17.72 1.04 23.81
N HIS A 575 -16.99 0.49 24.79
CA HIS A 575 -16.56 -0.90 24.86
C HIS A 575 -15.81 -1.36 23.59
N ARG A 576 -15.08 -0.44 22.95
CA ARG A 576 -14.28 -0.72 21.75
C ARG A 576 -13.17 -1.70 22.07
N HIS A 577 -12.91 -2.62 21.15
CA HIS A 577 -11.85 -3.61 21.24
C HIS A 577 -11.46 -4.07 19.83
N PHE A 578 -10.32 -4.74 19.73
CA PHE A 578 -9.83 -5.31 18.48
C PHE A 578 -10.67 -6.51 18.06
N LEU A 579 -10.88 -6.62 16.75
CA LEU A 579 -11.55 -7.75 16.13
C LEU A 579 -10.72 -9.03 16.21
N PHE A 580 -9.40 -8.90 16.10
CA PHE A 580 -8.41 -9.96 16.31
C PHE A 580 -7.01 -9.34 16.49
N PHE A 581 -6.06 -10.16 16.92
CA PHE A 581 -4.65 -9.79 17.01
C PHE A 581 -3.77 -10.81 16.29
N VAL A 582 -2.77 -10.34 15.54
CA VAL A 582 -1.78 -11.16 14.85
C VAL A 582 -0.45 -11.07 15.59
N HIS A 583 -0.03 -12.20 16.15
CA HIS A 583 1.27 -12.33 16.76
C HIS A 583 2.32 -12.70 15.70
N GLN A 584 3.30 -11.82 15.49
CA GLN A 584 4.45 -12.05 14.64
C GLN A 584 5.58 -12.69 15.45
N GLN A 585 6.02 -13.87 15.01
CA GLN A 585 7.11 -14.63 15.62
C GLN A 585 8.50 -14.11 15.15
N PRO A 586 9.58 -14.39 15.91
CA PRO A 586 10.94 -14.10 15.48
C PRO A 586 11.34 -14.98 14.28
N SER A 587 12.09 -14.43 13.32
CA SER A 587 12.49 -15.12 12.08
C SER A 587 13.51 -16.26 12.23
N SER A 588 13.87 -16.64 13.47
CA SER A 588 14.87 -17.68 13.72
C SER A 588 14.24 -19.07 13.85
N PHE A 589 14.23 -19.82 12.75
CA PHE A 589 13.98 -21.27 12.71
C PHE A 589 15.09 -22.11 13.40
N ALA A 590 15.79 -21.53 14.37
CA ALA A 590 16.87 -22.17 15.12
C ALA A 590 16.52 -22.24 16.60
N GLN A 591 16.08 -23.43 17.01
CA GLN A 591 16.14 -23.91 18.39
C GLN A 591 15.38 -23.09 19.43
N GLY A 592 14.11 -23.45 19.57
CA GLY A 592 13.39 -23.57 20.84
C GLY A 592 13.81 -22.62 21.95
N THR A 593 13.15 -21.47 22.03
CA THR A 593 12.37 -21.09 23.20
C THR A 593 11.38 -20.02 22.74
N ILE A 594 10.23 -20.43 22.17
CA ILE A 594 9.04 -19.59 22.38
C ILE A 594 8.97 -19.45 23.90
N CYS A 595 8.86 -18.23 24.43
CA CYS A 595 8.52 -18.03 25.83
C CYS A 595 7.07 -18.51 26.00
N LEU A 596 6.90 -19.84 26.00
CA LEU A 596 5.62 -20.55 25.91
C LEU A 596 4.68 -20.13 27.05
N PRO A 597 5.15 -19.93 28.30
CA PRO A 597 4.30 -19.44 29.37
C PRO A 597 3.73 -18.04 29.10
N GLU A 598 4.50 -17.15 28.49
CA GLU A 598 4.13 -15.78 28.23
C GLU A 598 3.16 -15.67 27.06
N LEU A 599 3.37 -16.46 26.00
CA LEU A 599 2.43 -16.55 24.89
C LEU A 599 1.12 -17.21 25.31
N ASP A 600 1.15 -18.28 26.11
CA ASP A 600 -0.06 -18.89 26.69
C ASP A 600 -0.84 -17.88 27.56
N TYR A 601 -0.13 -17.17 28.44
CA TYR A 601 -0.72 -16.09 29.25
C TYR A 601 -1.31 -14.97 28.39
N PHE A 602 -0.62 -14.58 27.31
CA PHE A 602 -1.12 -13.57 26.38
C PHE A 602 -2.39 -14.03 25.68
N VAL A 603 -2.42 -15.25 25.14
CA VAL A 603 -3.60 -15.81 24.48
C VAL A 603 -4.78 -15.89 25.44
N LYS A 604 -4.59 -16.43 26.65
CA LYS A 604 -5.62 -16.45 27.71
C LYS A 604 -6.10 -15.05 28.07
N SER A 605 -5.16 -14.11 28.24
CA SER A 605 -5.50 -12.72 28.54
C SER A 605 -6.34 -12.11 27.43
N MET A 606 -6.02 -12.33 26.16
CA MET A 606 -6.80 -11.87 25.00
C MET A 606 -8.18 -12.52 24.92
N HIS A 607 -8.29 -13.79 25.28
CA HIS A 607 -9.55 -14.53 25.37
C HIS A 607 -10.41 -14.16 26.59
N GLY A 608 -9.87 -13.38 27.52
CA GLY A 608 -10.56 -13.01 28.76
C GLY A 608 -10.65 -14.17 29.76
N MET A 609 -9.60 -14.99 29.82
CA MET A 609 -9.43 -16.16 30.68
C MET A 609 -8.21 -16.03 31.60
N THR A 610 -8.14 -16.86 32.65
CA THR A 610 -7.01 -16.95 33.60
C THR A 610 -5.87 -17.85 33.14
#